data_AF-A0A520QDQ5-F1
#
_entry.id   AF-A0A520QDQ5-F1
#
_cell.length_a   1.000
_cell.length_b   1.000
_cell.length_c   1.000
_cell.angle_alpha   90.00
_cell.angle_beta   90.00
_cell.angle_gamma   90.00
#
_symmetry.space_group_name_H-M   'P 1'
#
loop_
_entity.id
_entity.type
_entity.pdbx_description
1 polymer ?
#
loop_
_entity_poly.entity_id
_entity_poly.type
_entity_poly.pdbx_seq_one_letter_code
_entity_poly.pdbx_strand_id
1 'polypeptide(L)' 'MLMSDIRRLDDEQLKLEADSLRRKLFEMRSQKATAKIEDTSVTRQTRRDLARVETERTVRRARPLTEAE' A
#
# COMPACT_ATOMS: atom_id res chain seq x y z
N MET A 1 0.71 -2.04 -8.78
CA MET A 1 -0.57 -2.77 -8.61
C MET A 1 -1.71 -2.03 -9.32
N LEU A 2 -2.64 -2.74 -9.97
CA LEU A 2 -3.85 -2.14 -10.58
C LEU A 2 -4.93 -1.92 -9.52
N MET A 3 -5.76 -0.89 -9.67
CA MET A 3 -6.81 -0.57 -8.69
C MET A 3 -7.87 -1.67 -8.61
N SER A 4 -8.10 -2.34 -9.73
CA SER A 4 -9.03 -3.46 -9.87
C SER A 4 -8.68 -4.63 -8.95
N ASP A 5 -7.39 -4.90 -8.77
CA ASP A 5 -6.91 -6.00 -7.93
C ASP A 5 -7.04 -5.65 -6.45
N ILE A 6 -6.78 -4.39 -6.08
CA ILE A 6 -6.93 -3.89 -4.71
C ILE A 6 -8.40 -3.97 -4.26
N ARG A 7 -9.33 -3.63 -5.14
CA ARG A 7 -10.78 -3.70 -4.85
C ARG A 7 -11.29 -5.13 -4.67
N ARG A 8 -10.60 -6.12 -5.25
CA ARG A 8 -10.96 -7.55 -5.14
C ARG A 8 -10.47 -8.20 -3.85
N LEU A 9 -9.53 -7.58 -3.15
CA LEU A 9 -9.00 -8.09 -1.88
C LEU A 9 -9.98 -7.85 -0.73
N ASP A 10 -10.01 -8.80 0.20
CA ASP A 10 -10.75 -8.68 1.44
C ASP A 10 -10.10 -7.66 2.40
N ASP A 11 -10.84 -7.17 3.39
CA ASP A 11 -10.36 -6.15 4.34
C ASP A 11 -9.15 -6.62 5.16
N GLU A 12 -9.11 -7.91 5.53
CA GLU A 12 -7.94 -8.50 6.21
C GLU A 12 -6.75 -8.62 5.26
N GLN A 13 -6.98 -9.02 4.01
CA GLN A 13 -5.94 -9.13 2.99
C GLN A 13 -5.33 -7.76 2.66
N LEU A 14 -6.14 -6.70 2.58
CA LEU A 14 -5.65 -5.33 2.40
C LEU A 14 -4.75 -4.88 3.55
N LYS A 15 -5.08 -5.27 4.79
CA LYS A 15 -4.26 -4.95 5.96
C LYS A 15 -2.92 -5.69 5.91
N LEU A 16 -2.93 -6.98 5.60
CA LEU A 16 -1.71 -7.78 5.46
C LEU A 16 -0.81 -7.27 4.34
N GLU A 17 -1.40 -6.89 3.20
CA GLU A 17 -0.67 -6.34 2.06
C GLU A 17 -0.05 -4.97 2.40
N ALA A 18 -0.78 -4.10 3.11
CA ALA A 18 -0.23 -2.83 3.60
C ALA A 18 0.99 -3.03 4.51
N ASP A 19 0.94 -4.01 5.41
CA ASP A 19 2.04 -4.32 6.31
C ASP A 19 3.23 -4.95 5.58
N SER A 20 2.98 -5.80 4.58
CA SER A 20 4.00 -6.33 3.68
C SER A 20 4.71 -5.20 2.91
N LEU A 21 3.94 -4.28 2.32
CA LEU A 21 4.47 -3.12 1.59
C LEU A 21 5.28 -2.20 2.49
N ARG A 22 4.87 -1.98 3.74
CA ARG A 22 5.65 -1.23 4.74
C ARG A 22 6.98 -1.88 5.06
N ARG A 23 7.00 -3.20 5.28
CA ARG A 23 8.24 -3.97 5.53
C ARG A 23 9.19 -3.86 4.34
N LYS A 24 8.68 -4.03 3.12
CA LYS A 24 9.47 -3.89 1.89
C LYS A 24 10.05 -2.48 1.76
N LEU A 25 9.28 -1.46 2.12
CA LEU A 25 9.75 -0.06 2.16
C LEU A 25 10.86 0.16 3.19
N PHE A 26 10.77 -0.48 4.36
CA PHE A 26 11.81 -0.42 5.39
C PHE A 26 13.11 -1.07 4.89
N GLU A 27 13.01 -2.26 4.30
CA GLU A 27 14.15 -2.98 3.74
C GLU A 27 14.83 -2.18 2.62
N MET A 28 14.05 -1.61 1.70
CA MET A 28 14.59 -0.72 0.65
C MET A 28 15.26 0.52 1.23
N ARG A 29 14.75 1.11 2.33
CA ARG A 29 15.41 2.25 2.99
C ARG A 29 16.73 1.84 3.65
N SER A 30 16.79 0.65 4.24
CA SER A 30 18.03 0.08 4.78
C SER A 30 19.06 -0.22 3.69
N GLN A 31 18.62 -0.71 2.54
CA GLN A 31 19.46 -0.88 1.34
C GLN A 31 19.96 0.47 0.78
N LYS A 32 19.16 1.55 0.91
CA LYS A 32 19.58 2.91 0.57
C LYS A 32 20.75 3.37 1.42
N ALA A 33 20.69 3.10 2.72
CA ALA A 33 21.74 3.48 3.66
C ALA A 33 23.06 2.75 3.37
N THR A 34 23.01 1.54 2.83
CA THR A 34 24.18 0.74 2.43
C THR A 34 24.63 0.99 0.98
N ALA A 35 24.10 2.00 0.30
CA ALA A 35 24.42 2.38 -1.08
C ALA A 35 24.30 1.25 -2.12
N LYS A 36 23.51 0.21 -1.83
CA LYS A 36 23.26 -0.96 -2.69
C LYS A 36 21.92 -0.88 -3.43
N ILE A 37 21.45 0.32 -3.76
CA ILE A 37 20.22 0.47 -4.55
C ILE A 37 20.56 0.55 -6.02
N GLU A 38 20.17 -0.50 -6.75
CA GLU A 38 20.23 -0.53 -8.22
C GLU A 38 19.07 0.25 -8.86
N ASP A 39 17.87 0.21 -8.27
CA ASP A 39 16.69 0.89 -8.83
C ASP A 39 15.89 1.67 -7.78
N THR A 40 16.01 3.00 -7.85
CA THR A 40 15.27 3.94 -6.99
C THR A 40 13.79 4.09 -7.39
N SER A 41 13.41 3.65 -8.60
CA SER A 41 12.05 3.73 -9.12
C SER A 41 11.10 2.78 -8.38
N VAL A 42 11.60 1.63 -7.94
CA VAL A 42 10.86 0.61 -7.16
C VAL A 42 10.40 1.17 -5.82
N THR A 43 11.21 2.02 -5.18
CA THR A 43 10.82 2.71 -3.95
C THR A 43 9.61 3.61 -4.18
N ARG A 44 9.61 4.38 -5.28
CA ARG A 44 8.49 5.25 -5.66
C ARG A 44 7.24 4.43 -5.98
N GLN A 45 7.38 3.32 -6.69
CA GLN A 45 6.27 2.44 -7.05
C GLN A 45 5.63 1.80 -5.82
N THR A 46 6.44 1.28 -4.89
CA THR A 46 5.97 0.68 -3.63
C THR A 46 5.23 1.70 -2.76
N ARG A 47 5.71 2.95 -2.69
CA ARG A 47 5.00 4.04 -1.99
C ARG A 47 3.62 4.33 -2.58
N ARG A 48 3.51 4.34 -3.92
CA ARG A 48 2.22 4.55 -4.59
C ARG A 48 1.28 3.39 -4.31
N ASP A 49 1.76 2.16 -4.41
CA ASP A 49 0.95 0.97 -4.17
C ASP A 49 0.44 0.92 -2.71
N LEU A 50 1.28 1.29 -1.73
CA LEU A 50 0.84 1.45 -0.33
C LEU A 50 -0.26 2.52 -0.19
N ALA A 51 -0.07 3.70 -0.81
CA ALA A 51 -1.07 4.78 -0.75
C ALA A 51 -2.42 4.34 -1.33
N ARG A 52 -2.41 3.56 -2.41
CA ARG A 52 -3.62 3.04 -3.06
C ARG A 52 -4.37 2.06 -2.15
N VAL A 53 -3.64 1.14 -1.49
CA VAL A 53 -4.22 0.21 -0.51
C VAL A 53 -4.85 0.96 0.67
N GLU A 54 -4.15 1.95 1.25
CA GLU A 54 -4.68 2.74 2.35
C GLU A 54 -5.87 3.64 1.94
N THR A 55 -5.89 4.10 0.69
CA THR A 55 -7.03 4.87 0.15
C THR A 55 -8.27 3.99 0.07
N GLU A 56 -8.17 2.78 -0.47
CA GLU A 56 -9.29 1.83 -0.53
C GLU A 56 -9.84 1.51 0.87
N ARG A 57 -8.94 1.26 1.84
CA ARG A 57 -9.34 1.03 3.25
C ARG A 57 -10.08 2.23 3.84
N THR A 58 -9.63 3.44 3.54
CA THR A 58 -10.30 4.67 4.00
C THR A 58 -11.67 4.82 3.35
N VAL A 59 -11.79 4.55 2.04
CA VAL A 59 -13.06 4.60 1.31
C VAL A 59 -14.05 3.58 1.87
N ARG A 60 -13.62 2.33 2.12
CA ARG A 60 -14.47 1.30 2.73
C ARG A 60 -14.96 1.68 4.13
N ARG A 61 -14.12 2.34 4.92
CA ARG A 61 -14.49 2.88 6.24
C ARG A 61 -15.41 4.10 6.18
N ALA A 62 -15.30 4.93 5.16
CA ALA A 62 -16.10 6.14 5.00
C ALA A 62 -17.49 5.87 4.39
N ARG A 63 -17.60 4.87 3.51
CA ARG A 63 -18.86 4.47 2.87
C ARG A 63 -20.03 4.18 3.82
N PRO A 64 -19.88 3.53 4.99
CA PRO A 64 -21.01 3.34 5.91
C PRO A 64 -21.56 4.65 6.48
N LEU A 65 -20.82 5.76 6.44
CA LEU A 65 -21.24 7.05 6.98
C LEU A 65 -22.22 7.80 6.06
N THR A 66 -22.20 7.51 4.75
CA THR A 66 -23.02 8.22 3.74
C THR A 66 -24.35 7.54 3.45
N GLU A 67 -24.57 6.32 3.93
CA GLU A 67 -25.82 5.55 3.75
C GLU A 67 -26.79 5.75 4.94
N ALA A 68 -26.47 6.63 5.90
CA ALA A 68 -27.22 6.88 7.13
C ALA A 68 -28.00 8.23 7.15
N GLU A 69 -28.11 8.90 6.01
CA GLU A 69 -28.94 10.11 5.80
C GLU A 69 -30.12 9.79 4.87
#